data_AF-A0AAD6K942-F1
#
_entry.id   AF-A0AAD6K942-F1
#
_cell.length_a   1.000
_cell.length_b   1.000
_cell.length_c   1.000
_cell.angle_alpha   90.00
_cell.angle_beta   90.00
_cell.angle_gamma   90.00
#
_symmetry.space_group_name_H-M   'P 1'
#
loop_
_entity.id
_entity.type
_entity.pdbx_description
1 polymer ?
#
loop_
_entity_poly.entity_id
_entity_poly.type
_entity_poly.pdbx_seq_one_letter_code
_entity_poly.pdbx_strand_id
1 'polypeptide(L)'
;MDAEERREWRMKIREVMKKYPDVDEDAELDSEEKKMKMEKLLSDYPLIVDEDDPDWPEDADGRGFGLDQFFNKITIKNKKKDDDDENYDSDKEIVWQDDDSIRPIKDITAAGWEEAVFKDISPLIVLVHNRYKRPKENEKIRDALEKAVHIIWNCRLPSPRCVAIDAVVETELVSALKVSVFPEIIFTKAGKILYREKAIRTADEFSKIMAYFYYGAGRPPCLNDIGDSQELIPSVHLPMKPRS
;
A
#
# COMPACT_ATOMS: atom_id res chain seq x y z
N MET A 1 -5.74 -25.03 28.50
CA MET A 1 -5.74 -24.44 29.86
C MET A 1 -5.92 -25.56 30.83
N ASP A 2 -4.86 -25.85 31.57
CA ASP A 2 -4.82 -26.98 32.49
C ASP A 2 -5.50 -26.62 33.83
N ALA A 3 -5.95 -27.63 34.58
CA ALA A 3 -6.73 -27.41 35.82
C ALA A 3 -5.89 -26.77 36.95
N GLU A 4 -4.57 -26.85 36.87
CA GLU A 4 -3.63 -26.22 37.80
C GLU A 4 -3.44 -24.73 37.50
N GLU A 5 -3.26 -24.37 36.23
CA GLU A 5 -3.14 -22.97 35.79
C GLU A 5 -4.37 -22.13 36.23
N ARG A 6 -5.55 -22.75 36.20
CA ARG A 6 -6.81 -22.12 36.61
C ARG A 6 -6.91 -21.88 38.12
N ARG A 7 -6.24 -22.70 38.94
CA ARG A 7 -6.16 -22.53 40.39
C ARG A 7 -5.14 -21.45 40.76
N GLU A 8 -4.00 -21.44 40.08
CA GLU A 8 -2.98 -20.41 40.26
C GLU A 8 -3.52 -19.02 39.90
N TRP A 9 -4.28 -18.91 38.80
CA TRP A 9 -4.96 -17.67 38.43
C TRP A 9 -5.95 -17.19 39.50
N ARG A 10 -6.74 -18.10 40.08
CA ARG A 10 -7.67 -17.74 41.16
C ARG A 10 -6.96 -17.25 42.41
N MET A 11 -5.81 -17.84 42.75
CA MET A 11 -4.99 -17.39 43.88
C MET A 11 -4.38 -16.03 43.62
N LYS A 12 -3.87 -15.81 42.40
CA LYS A 12 -3.25 -14.54 42.00
C LYS A 12 -4.27 -13.38 41.96
N ILE A 13 -5.49 -13.64 41.46
CA ILE A 13 -6.58 -12.67 41.49
C ILE A 13 -6.94 -12.30 42.94
N ARG A 14 -7.06 -13.28 43.83
CA ARG A 14 -7.34 -13.05 45.25
C ARG A 14 -6.23 -12.25 45.94
N GLU A 15 -4.97 -12.50 45.59
CA GLU A 15 -3.83 -11.78 46.14
C GLU A 15 -3.79 -10.32 45.66
N VAL A 16 -4.18 -10.07 44.41
CA VAL A 16 -4.31 -8.71 43.86
C VAL A 16 -5.46 -7.96 44.51
N MET A 17 -6.64 -8.59 44.70
CA MET A 17 -7.75 -7.96 45.44
C MET A 17 -7.36 -7.61 46.88
N LYS A 18 -6.53 -8.42 47.54
CA LYS A 18 -6.05 -8.13 48.90
C LYS A 18 -5.02 -6.99 48.94
N LYS A 19 -4.28 -6.75 47.85
CA LYS A 19 -3.31 -5.65 47.71
C LYS A 19 -3.95 -4.30 47.43
N TYR A 20 -5.16 -4.27 46.88
CA TYR A 20 -5.90 -3.06 46.55
C TYR A 20 -7.27 -3.06 47.26
N PRO A 21 -7.32 -2.70 48.55
CA PRO A 21 -8.59 -2.56 49.27
C PRO A 21 -9.47 -1.41 48.74
N ASP A 22 -8.93 -0.52 47.91
CA ASP A 22 -9.67 0.60 47.29
C ASP A 22 -10.54 0.19 46.09
N VAL A 23 -10.66 -1.11 45.82
CA VAL A 23 -11.61 -1.66 44.83
C VAL A 23 -12.71 -2.45 45.56
N ASP A 24 -13.26 -1.86 46.61
CA ASP A 24 -14.60 -2.19 47.07
C ASP A 24 -15.59 -1.55 46.07
N GLU A 25 -15.96 -2.33 45.04
CA GLU A 25 -17.31 -2.23 44.49
C GLU A 25 -18.25 -2.49 45.69
N ASP A 26 -18.97 -1.46 46.13
CA ASP A 26 -19.97 -1.44 47.23
C ASP A 26 -19.53 -0.89 48.60
N ALA A 27 -18.59 0.06 48.66
CA ALA A 27 -18.68 1.07 49.72
C ALA A 27 -19.84 2.02 49.34
N GLU A 28 -20.93 2.00 50.11
CA GLU A 28 -22.06 2.94 50.01
C GLU A 28 -21.56 4.39 50.12
N LEU A 29 -21.11 4.95 48.99
CA LEU A 29 -20.85 6.37 48.87
C LEU A 29 -22.19 7.08 49.03
N ASP A 30 -22.29 7.88 50.10
CA ASP A 30 -23.46 8.64 50.49
C ASP A 30 -23.99 9.44 49.28
N SER A 31 -25.32 9.53 49.17
CA SER A 31 -25.99 10.12 47.99
C SER A 31 -25.48 11.52 47.66
N GLU A 32 -25.00 12.25 48.68
CA GLU A 32 -24.49 13.60 48.59
C GLU A 32 -23.09 13.71 47.97
N GLU A 33 -22.18 12.77 48.25
CA GLU A 33 -20.85 12.79 47.63
C GLU A 33 -20.91 12.45 46.13
N LYS A 34 -21.86 11.59 45.74
CA LYS A 34 -22.17 11.34 44.32
C LYS A 34 -22.71 12.58 43.64
N LYS A 35 -23.62 13.32 44.29
CA LYS A 35 -24.14 14.60 43.78
C LYS A 35 -23.04 15.65 43.65
N MET A 36 -22.16 15.77 44.65
CA MET A 36 -21.07 16.74 44.62
C MET A 36 -20.04 16.42 43.53
N LYS A 37 -19.73 15.13 43.32
CA LYS A 37 -18.88 14.70 42.19
C LYS A 37 -19.55 14.93 40.83
N MET A 38 -20.87 14.70 40.74
CA MET A 38 -21.65 14.98 39.53
C MET A 38 -21.72 16.48 39.22
N GLU A 39 -21.95 17.31 40.23
CA GLU A 39 -21.97 18.77 40.12
C GLU A 39 -20.59 19.31 39.73
N LYS A 40 -19.52 18.73 40.30
CA LYS A 40 -18.15 19.05 39.90
C LYS A 40 -17.86 18.65 38.46
N LEU A 41 -18.32 17.48 38.00
CA LEU A 41 -18.19 17.06 36.60
C LEU A 41 -19.01 17.93 35.63
N LEU A 42 -20.20 18.38 36.03
CA LEU A 42 -21.01 19.33 35.26
C LEU A 42 -20.36 20.72 35.18
N SER A 43 -19.62 21.10 36.22
CA SER A 43 -18.87 22.36 36.26
C SER A 43 -17.58 22.29 35.45
N ASP A 44 -16.85 21.17 35.54
CA ASP A 44 -15.60 20.94 34.82
C ASP A 44 -15.84 20.66 33.32
N TYR A 45 -17.01 20.12 32.97
CA TYR A 45 -17.43 19.84 31.59
C TYR A 45 -18.82 20.45 31.33
N PRO A 46 -18.91 21.77 31.11
CA PRO A 46 -20.15 22.42 30.72
C PRO A 46 -20.59 21.86 29.35
N LEU A 47 -21.57 20.95 29.38
CA LEU A 47 -22.09 20.24 28.21
C LEU A 47 -22.86 21.14 27.22
N ILE A 48 -23.02 22.41 27.53
CA ILE A 48 -23.81 23.38 26.77
C ILE A 48 -22.93 24.61 26.60
N VAL A 49 -22.56 24.89 25.36
CA VAL A 49 -21.95 26.16 24.96
C VAL A 49 -23.09 27.06 24.50
N ASP A 50 -23.22 28.25 25.08
CA ASP A 50 -24.21 29.24 24.65
C ASP A 50 -23.67 30.03 23.45
N GLU A 51 -24.58 30.57 22.63
CA GLU A 51 -24.32 31.25 21.36
C GLU A 51 -23.49 32.54 21.49
N ASP A 52 -23.36 33.08 22.71
CA ASP A 52 -22.56 34.26 23.03
C ASP A 52 -21.07 33.93 23.31
N ASP A 53 -20.62 32.68 23.14
CA ASP A 53 -19.22 32.27 23.35
C ASP A 53 -18.32 32.77 22.18
N PRO A 54 -17.20 33.48 22.44
CA PRO A 54 -16.32 34.03 21.40
C PRO A 54 -15.73 33.03 20.39
N ASP A 55 -15.68 31.73 20.73
CA ASP A 55 -15.23 30.65 19.82
C ASP A 55 -16.40 29.99 19.07
N TRP A 56 -17.63 30.52 19.18
CA TRP A 56 -18.80 30.00 18.44
C TRP A 56 -18.72 30.38 16.95
N PRO A 57 -18.82 29.42 16.02
CA PRO A 57 -18.78 29.72 14.60
C PRO A 57 -20.02 30.50 14.14
N GLU A 58 -19.82 31.61 13.42
CA GLU A 58 -20.90 32.49 12.92
C GLU A 58 -21.91 31.78 11.98
N ASP A 59 -21.58 30.60 11.47
CA ASP A 59 -22.39 29.86 10.48
C ASP A 59 -23.39 28.84 11.10
N ALA A 60 -23.50 28.77 12.42
CA ALA A 60 -24.33 27.77 13.12
C ALA A 60 -25.37 28.40 14.06
N ASP A 61 -26.63 28.47 13.62
CA ASP A 61 -27.78 28.89 14.46
C ASP A 61 -28.21 27.75 15.42
N GLY A 62 -28.11 27.98 16.74
CA GLY A 62 -28.71 27.16 17.80
C GLY A 62 -27.75 26.43 18.76
N ARG A 63 -28.26 25.91 19.89
CA ARG A 63 -27.48 25.16 20.90
C ARG A 63 -27.00 23.81 20.38
N GLY A 64 -25.68 23.59 20.34
CA GLY A 64 -25.05 22.34 19.88
C GLY A 64 -24.13 21.69 20.92
N PHE A 65 -23.98 20.37 20.84
CA PHE A 65 -23.02 19.61 21.65
C PHE A 65 -21.69 19.45 20.89
N GLY A 66 -20.56 19.75 21.55
CA GLY A 66 -19.23 19.50 21.02
C GLY A 66 -18.90 18.00 21.02
N LEU A 67 -19.27 17.28 19.96
CA LEU A 67 -18.95 15.86 19.80
C LEU A 67 -17.44 15.58 19.83
N ASP A 68 -16.60 16.55 19.43
CA ASP A 68 -15.14 16.42 19.35
C ASP A 68 -14.45 16.11 20.70
N GLN A 69 -15.08 16.45 21.83
CA GLN A 69 -14.56 16.08 23.15
C GLN A 69 -14.68 14.57 23.46
N PHE A 70 -15.56 13.85 22.76
CA PHE A 70 -15.82 12.43 23.00
C PHE A 70 -15.04 11.49 22.07
N PHE A 71 -14.60 11.95 20.89
CA PHE A 71 -14.05 11.06 19.86
C PHE A 71 -12.52 10.90 19.83
N ASN A 72 -11.78 11.50 20.78
CA ASN A 72 -10.32 11.43 20.74
C ASN A 72 -9.70 10.02 20.94
N LYS A 73 -10.49 8.95 21.13
CA LYS A 73 -10.00 7.55 21.15
C LYS A 73 -10.99 6.49 20.61
N ILE A 74 -11.77 6.77 19.57
CA ILE A 74 -12.46 5.66 18.88
C ILE A 74 -11.51 5.04 17.86
N THR A 75 -10.77 4.02 18.29
CA THR A 75 -10.14 3.08 17.36
C THR A 75 -11.26 2.32 16.65
N ILE A 76 -11.45 2.60 15.36
CA ILE A 76 -12.47 1.96 14.54
C ILE A 76 -12.11 0.46 14.44
N LYS A 77 -12.82 -0.39 15.20
CA LYS A 77 -12.80 -1.84 14.99
C LYS A 77 -13.88 -2.18 13.97
N ASN A 78 -13.50 -2.36 12.72
CA ASN A 78 -14.40 -2.89 11.70
C ASN A 78 -14.86 -4.29 12.10
N LYS A 79 -16.15 -4.45 12.36
CA LYS A 79 -16.78 -5.76 12.57
C LYS A 79 -17.35 -6.22 11.23
N LYS A 80 -16.87 -7.37 10.72
CA LYS A 80 -17.46 -8.03 9.54
C LYS A 80 -18.96 -8.28 9.81
N LYS A 81 -19.81 -7.90 8.85
CA LYS A 81 -21.17 -8.44 8.73
C LYS A 81 -21.04 -9.68 7.86
N ASP A 82 -21.39 -10.83 8.43
CA ASP A 82 -21.76 -12.01 7.66
C ASP A 82 -23.14 -11.73 7.06
N ASP A 83 -23.22 -11.66 5.73
CA ASP A 83 -24.38 -12.08 4.93
C ASP A 83 -24.01 -12.04 3.44
N ASP A 84 -24.01 -13.23 2.84
CA ASP A 84 -24.12 -13.60 1.41
C ASP A 84 -23.86 -12.54 0.33
N ASP A 85 -22.65 -12.57 -0.25
CA ASP A 85 -22.48 -12.30 -1.69
C ASP A 85 -21.28 -13.11 -2.22
N GLU A 86 -21.55 -14.27 -2.82
CA GLU A 86 -20.59 -15.25 -3.34
C GLU A 86 -19.81 -14.77 -4.59
N ASN A 87 -19.36 -13.51 -4.67
CA ASN A 87 -18.49 -13.07 -5.77
C ASN A 87 -17.67 -11.79 -5.53
N TYR A 88 -17.37 -11.42 -4.29
CA TYR A 88 -16.40 -10.37 -4.00
C TYR A 88 -15.15 -10.97 -3.35
N ASP A 89 -14.03 -10.94 -4.09
CA ASP A 89 -12.68 -11.30 -3.66
C ASP A 89 -12.14 -10.27 -2.65
N SER A 90 -12.92 -9.99 -1.60
CA SER A 90 -12.66 -8.99 -0.54
C SER A 90 -11.86 -9.53 0.64
N ASP A 91 -11.37 -10.77 0.53
CA ASP A 91 -10.46 -11.37 1.52
C ASP A 91 -9.04 -10.79 1.46
N LYS A 92 -8.77 -9.83 0.56
CA LYS A 92 -7.58 -8.99 0.65
C LYS A 92 -7.84 -7.91 1.70
N GLU A 93 -7.32 -8.15 2.90
CA GLU A 93 -7.06 -7.12 3.90
C GLU A 93 -6.49 -5.89 3.22
N ILE A 94 -7.23 -4.77 3.29
CA ILE A 94 -6.76 -3.47 2.79
C ILE A 94 -5.69 -3.02 3.77
N VAL A 95 -4.47 -3.52 3.57
CA VAL A 95 -3.27 -3.03 4.23
C VAL A 95 -3.01 -1.66 3.62
N TRP A 96 -3.35 -0.61 4.36
CA TRP A 96 -2.82 0.72 4.11
C TRP A 96 -1.30 0.60 4.23
N GLN A 97 -0.62 0.38 3.10
CA GLN A 97 0.84 0.46 3.06
C GLN A 97 1.17 1.92 3.32
N ASP A 98 1.74 2.19 4.49
CA ASP A 98 2.33 3.48 4.80
C ASP A 98 3.20 3.92 3.61
N ASP A 99 2.96 5.13 3.10
CA ASP A 99 3.62 5.74 1.93
C ASP A 99 5.14 6.00 2.16
N ASP A 100 5.72 5.40 3.22
CA ASP A 100 7.10 5.53 3.67
C ASP A 100 8.08 4.58 2.96
N SER A 101 7.58 3.59 2.20
CA SER A 101 8.42 2.74 1.36
C SER A 101 8.45 3.24 -0.09
N ILE A 102 9.65 3.63 -0.56
CA ILE A 102 9.95 3.98 -1.94
C ILE A 102 9.28 2.96 -2.88
N ARG A 103 8.28 3.39 -3.65
CA ARG A 103 7.64 2.53 -4.64
C ARG A 103 8.71 2.01 -5.61
N PRO A 104 8.93 0.69 -5.71
CA PRO A 104 9.99 0.15 -6.56
C PRO A 104 9.70 0.40 -8.04
N ILE A 105 8.43 0.58 -8.40
CA ILE A 105 7.97 0.84 -9.77
C ILE A 105 7.56 2.31 -9.87
N LYS A 106 8.27 3.07 -10.71
CA LYS A 106 7.97 4.47 -11.00
C LYS A 106 7.22 4.59 -12.32
N ASP A 107 6.11 5.33 -12.34
CA ASP A 107 5.43 5.66 -13.59
C ASP A 107 6.25 6.74 -14.34
N ILE A 108 6.49 6.55 -15.64
CA ILE A 108 7.25 7.49 -16.47
C ILE A 108 6.40 8.06 -17.60
N THR A 109 6.69 9.29 -17.96
CA THR A 109 6.16 9.95 -19.16
C THR A 109 7.19 9.94 -20.27
N ALA A 110 6.80 10.18 -21.52
CA ALA A 110 7.72 10.18 -22.66
C ALA A 110 8.86 11.21 -22.51
N ALA A 111 8.64 12.32 -21.80
CA ALA A 111 9.69 13.30 -21.49
C ALA A 111 10.81 12.73 -20.60
N GLY A 112 10.48 11.79 -19.71
CA GLY A 112 11.46 11.11 -18.85
C GLY A 112 12.10 9.88 -19.50
N TRP A 113 11.52 9.37 -20.58
CA TRP A 113 11.97 8.13 -21.23
C TRP A 113 13.38 8.22 -21.78
N GLU A 114 13.69 9.29 -22.53
CA GLU A 114 15.03 9.45 -23.12
C GLU A 114 16.11 9.56 -22.04
N GLU A 115 15.82 10.27 -20.96
CA GLU A 115 16.73 10.38 -19.83
C GLU A 115 16.94 9.03 -19.13
N ALA A 116 15.86 8.31 -18.83
CA ALA A 116 15.93 7.05 -18.11
C ALA A 116 16.61 5.92 -18.91
N VAL A 117 16.56 5.97 -20.25
CA VAL A 117 17.10 4.90 -21.10
C VAL A 117 18.49 5.23 -21.67
N PHE A 118 18.74 6.48 -22.08
CA PHE A 118 19.98 6.85 -22.76
C PHE A 118 21.02 7.49 -21.84
N LYS A 119 20.61 8.18 -20.76
CA LYS A 119 21.58 8.74 -19.80
C LYS A 119 21.99 7.73 -18.75
N ASP A 120 21.06 6.88 -18.32
CA ASP A 120 21.33 5.85 -17.33
C ASP A 120 21.75 4.53 -17.99
N ILE A 121 22.99 4.10 -17.74
CA ILE A 121 23.52 2.79 -18.21
C ILE A 121 23.03 1.64 -17.29
N SER A 122 22.34 1.98 -16.21
CA SER A 122 21.80 1.05 -15.24
C SER A 122 20.77 0.09 -15.84
N PRO A 123 20.64 -1.13 -15.31
CA PRO A 123 19.62 -2.07 -15.77
C PRO A 123 18.22 -1.54 -15.46
N LEU A 124 17.36 -1.53 -16.49
CA LEU A 124 16.02 -0.93 -16.41
C LEU A 124 14.99 -1.91 -16.97
N ILE A 125 13.90 -2.07 -16.22
CA ILE A 125 12.78 -2.93 -16.59
C ILE A 125 11.59 -2.03 -16.88
N VAL A 126 10.99 -2.22 -18.05
CA VAL A 126 9.83 -1.45 -18.51
C VAL A 126 8.61 -2.33 -18.47
N LEU A 127 7.61 -1.95 -17.68
CA LEU A 127 6.28 -2.55 -17.68
C LEU A 127 5.35 -1.68 -18.52
N VAL A 128 4.95 -2.19 -19.68
CA VAL A 128 3.97 -1.50 -20.53
C VAL A 128 2.59 -2.07 -20.20
N HIS A 129 1.77 -1.27 -19.53
CA HIS A 129 0.41 -1.66 -19.14
C HIS A 129 -0.63 -0.83 -19.89
N ASN A 130 -1.87 -1.33 -19.97
CA ASN A 130 -2.97 -0.63 -20.61
C ASN A 130 -4.21 -0.68 -19.71
N ARG A 131 -4.70 0.47 -19.25
CA ARG A 131 -5.83 0.53 -18.28
C ARG A 131 -7.09 -0.18 -18.76
N TYR A 132 -7.36 -0.19 -20.07
CA TYR A 132 -8.59 -0.74 -20.63
C TYR A 132 -8.44 -2.19 -21.10
N LYS A 133 -7.21 -2.69 -21.27
CA LYS A 133 -6.96 -4.07 -21.68
C LYS A 133 -6.45 -4.90 -20.51
N ARG A 134 -7.20 -5.94 -20.16
CA ARG A 134 -6.84 -6.96 -19.15
C ARG A 134 -6.42 -6.35 -17.79
N PRO A 135 -7.31 -5.58 -17.13
CA PRO A 135 -6.99 -4.90 -15.87
C PRO A 135 -6.54 -5.87 -14.78
N LYS A 136 -7.20 -7.03 -14.66
CA LYS A 136 -6.81 -8.10 -13.71
C LYS A 136 -5.41 -8.64 -13.94
N GLU A 137 -4.96 -8.72 -15.19
CA GLU A 137 -3.62 -9.21 -15.52
C GLU A 137 -2.57 -8.14 -15.23
N ASN A 138 -2.88 -6.86 -15.48
CA ASN A 138 -1.99 -5.74 -15.19
C ASN A 138 -1.63 -5.67 -13.70
N GLU A 139 -2.64 -5.77 -12.83
CA GLU A 139 -2.42 -5.76 -11.37
C GLU A 139 -1.57 -6.95 -10.93
N LYS A 140 -1.92 -8.17 -11.40
CA LYS A 140 -1.15 -9.38 -11.09
C LYS A 140 0.32 -9.28 -11.50
N ILE A 141 0.60 -8.73 -12.69
CA ILE A 141 1.99 -8.54 -13.14
C ILE A 141 2.70 -7.47 -12.31
N ARG A 142 2.03 -6.36 -11.99
CA ARG A 142 2.60 -5.28 -11.17
C ARG A 142 2.98 -5.81 -9.79
N ASP A 143 2.08 -6.55 -9.13
CA ASP A 143 2.31 -7.19 -7.84
C ASP A 143 3.45 -8.23 -7.91
N ALA A 144 3.50 -9.03 -8.97
CA ALA A 144 4.55 -10.02 -9.16
C ALA A 144 5.92 -9.38 -9.37
N LEU A 145 5.97 -8.27 -10.13
CA LEU A 145 7.20 -7.52 -10.38
C LEU A 145 7.71 -6.85 -9.11
N GLU A 146 6.81 -6.25 -8.32
CA GLU A 146 7.14 -5.66 -7.03
C GLU A 146 7.70 -6.70 -6.06
N LYS A 147 7.05 -7.86 -5.93
CA LYS A 147 7.56 -8.96 -5.12
C LYS A 147 8.92 -9.46 -5.62
N ALA A 148 9.14 -9.51 -6.93
CA ALA A 148 10.43 -9.91 -7.50
C ALA A 148 11.54 -8.93 -7.10
N VAL A 149 11.27 -7.62 -7.10
CA VAL A 149 12.22 -6.60 -6.62
C VAL A 149 12.54 -6.79 -5.14
N HIS A 150 11.53 -7.06 -4.30
CA HIS A 150 11.74 -7.35 -2.89
C HIS A 150 12.59 -8.61 -2.66
N ILE A 151 12.40 -9.66 -3.47
CA ILE A 151 13.25 -10.87 -3.43
C ILE A 151 14.71 -10.51 -3.75
N ILE A 152 14.95 -9.65 -4.74
CA ILE A 152 16.31 -9.21 -5.10
C ILE A 152 16.95 -8.40 -3.97
N TRP A 153 16.19 -7.54 -3.30
CA TRP A 153 16.66 -6.81 -2.11
C TRP A 153 17.02 -7.75 -0.97
N ASN A 154 16.22 -8.79 -0.73
CA ASN A 154 16.53 -9.82 0.25
C ASN A 154 17.83 -10.57 -0.11
N CYS A 155 18.11 -10.76 -1.41
CA CYS A 155 19.36 -11.33 -1.91
C CYS A 155 20.57 -10.37 -1.85
N ARG A 156 20.42 -9.14 -1.33
CA ARG A 156 21.46 -8.09 -1.23
C ARG A 156 22.06 -7.67 -2.59
N LEU A 157 21.31 -7.85 -3.67
CA LEU A 157 21.73 -7.44 -5.00
C LEU A 157 21.20 -6.03 -5.32
N PRO A 158 21.94 -5.21 -6.08
CA PRO A 158 21.50 -3.86 -6.44
C PRO A 158 20.35 -3.96 -7.44
N SER A 159 19.11 -3.77 -6.97
CA SER A 159 17.91 -3.99 -7.80
C SER A 159 17.88 -3.09 -9.04
N PRO A 160 17.44 -3.64 -10.19
CA PRO A 160 17.22 -2.84 -11.38
C PRO A 160 16.10 -1.81 -11.15
N ARG A 161 16.17 -0.68 -11.86
CA ARG A 161 15.10 0.32 -11.82
C ARG A 161 13.89 -0.23 -12.58
N CYS A 162 12.73 -0.23 -11.93
CA CYS A 162 11.49 -0.65 -12.56
C CYS A 162 10.64 0.57 -12.91
N VAL A 163 10.18 0.61 -14.16
CA VAL A 163 9.42 1.73 -14.71
C VAL A 163 8.15 1.21 -15.34
N ALA A 164 7.04 1.90 -15.12
CA ALA A 164 5.75 1.59 -15.75
C ALA A 164 5.37 2.66 -16.78
N ILE A 165 4.86 2.22 -17.93
CA ILE A 165 4.40 3.06 -19.03
C ILE A 165 2.93 2.75 -19.28
N ASP A 166 2.13 3.81 -19.31
CA ASP A 166 0.72 3.72 -19.65
C ASP A 166 0.51 3.83 -21.16
N ALA A 167 0.09 2.73 -21.78
CA ALA A 167 -0.13 2.65 -23.21
C ALA A 167 -1.28 3.51 -23.72
N VAL A 168 -2.19 3.96 -22.84
CA VAL A 168 -3.30 4.85 -23.21
C VAL A 168 -2.82 6.29 -23.37
N VAL A 169 -1.87 6.70 -22.52
CA VAL A 169 -1.34 8.07 -22.49
C VAL A 169 -0.18 8.21 -23.47
N GLU A 170 0.76 7.27 -23.44
CA GLU A 170 2.03 7.34 -24.16
C GLU A 170 2.00 6.50 -25.45
N THR A 171 1.04 6.79 -26.33
CA THR A 171 0.83 6.01 -27.57
C THR A 171 2.02 6.02 -28.51
N GLU A 172 2.76 7.13 -28.56
CA GLU A 172 3.96 7.28 -29.41
C GLU A 172 5.08 6.33 -28.97
N LEU A 173 5.30 6.23 -27.66
CA LEU A 173 6.32 5.38 -27.06
C LEU A 173 5.98 3.89 -27.28
N VAL A 174 4.71 3.53 -27.09
CA VAL A 174 4.21 2.17 -27.39
C VAL A 174 4.38 1.81 -28.85
N SER A 175 4.08 2.74 -29.76
CA SER A 175 4.29 2.54 -31.20
C SER A 175 5.77 2.39 -31.54
N ALA A 176 6.64 3.19 -30.92
CA ALA A 176 8.09 3.08 -31.10
C ALA A 176 8.61 1.72 -30.63
N LEU A 177 8.22 1.28 -29.43
CA LEU A 177 8.58 -0.02 -28.88
C LEU A 177 7.95 -1.22 -29.62
N LYS A 178 6.99 -0.98 -30.53
CA LYS A 178 6.26 -1.99 -31.30
C LYS A 178 5.58 -3.05 -30.40
N VAL A 179 5.03 -2.61 -29.27
CA VAL A 179 4.32 -3.48 -28.33
C VAL A 179 2.96 -3.84 -28.90
N SER A 180 2.67 -5.14 -28.96
CA SER A 180 1.41 -5.66 -29.52
C SER A 180 0.52 -6.35 -28.48
N VAL A 181 1.11 -6.82 -27.37
CA VAL A 181 0.41 -7.51 -26.28
C VAL A 181 0.48 -6.64 -25.04
N PHE A 182 -0.57 -6.66 -24.22
CA PHE A 182 -0.60 -5.95 -22.95
C PHE A 182 -1.14 -6.87 -21.86
N PRO A 183 -0.57 -6.85 -20.65
CA PRO A 183 0.71 -6.21 -20.28
C PRO A 183 1.95 -6.88 -20.92
N GLU A 184 2.98 -6.11 -21.25
CA GLU A 184 4.28 -6.62 -21.77
C GLU A 184 5.43 -6.03 -20.94
N ILE A 185 6.37 -6.88 -20.53
CA ILE A 185 7.57 -6.47 -19.80
C ILE A 185 8.77 -6.51 -20.73
N ILE A 186 9.56 -5.44 -20.73
CA ILE A 186 10.75 -5.30 -21.56
C ILE A 186 11.96 -5.12 -20.65
N PHE A 187 12.93 -6.01 -20.81
CA PHE A 187 14.20 -5.95 -20.10
C PHE A 187 15.20 -5.16 -20.94
N THR A 188 15.77 -4.13 -20.35
CA THR A 188 16.69 -3.22 -21.03
C THR A 188 17.98 -3.05 -20.26
N LYS A 189 19.08 -2.90 -21.00
CA LYS A 189 20.40 -2.63 -20.44
C LYS A 189 21.19 -1.75 -21.40
N ALA A 190 21.71 -0.62 -20.91
CA ALA A 190 22.56 0.28 -21.68
C ALA A 190 21.96 0.67 -23.05
N GLY A 191 20.70 1.10 -23.09
CA GLY A 191 20.04 1.50 -24.34
C GLY A 191 19.64 0.37 -25.30
N LYS A 192 19.75 -0.90 -24.87
CA LYS A 192 19.37 -2.08 -25.67
C LYS A 192 18.27 -2.90 -25.01
N ILE A 193 17.34 -3.40 -25.80
CA ILE A 193 16.34 -4.38 -25.40
C ILE A 193 17.00 -5.76 -25.42
N LEU A 194 17.03 -6.42 -24.27
CA LEU A 194 17.58 -7.77 -24.13
C LEU A 194 16.51 -8.83 -24.34
N TYR A 195 15.32 -8.61 -23.77
CA TYR A 195 14.26 -9.59 -23.74
C TYR A 195 12.88 -8.94 -23.56
N ARG A 196 11.86 -9.57 -24.12
CA ARG A 196 10.46 -9.16 -24.03
C ARG A 196 9.64 -10.32 -23.50
N GLU A 197 9.00 -10.13 -22.36
CA GLU A 197 8.12 -11.10 -21.73
C GLU A 197 6.66 -10.70 -21.96
N LYS A 198 5.89 -11.62 -22.56
CA LYS A 198 4.47 -11.43 -22.86
C LYS A 198 3.57 -12.30 -21.99
N ALA A 199 4.14 -13.24 -21.24
CA ALA A 199 3.37 -14.11 -20.35
C ALA A 199 3.34 -13.56 -18.93
N ILE A 200 2.24 -13.85 -18.23
CA ILE A 200 2.14 -13.64 -16.78
C ILE A 200 3.00 -14.72 -16.12
N ARG A 201 3.99 -14.29 -15.33
CA ARG A 201 4.93 -15.15 -14.62
C ARG A 201 4.90 -14.87 -13.13
N THR A 202 5.43 -15.79 -12.35
CA THR A 202 5.55 -15.65 -10.90
C THR A 202 6.72 -14.73 -10.51
N ALA A 203 6.69 -14.19 -9.30
CA ALA A 203 7.77 -13.34 -8.78
C ALA A 203 9.15 -14.07 -8.78
N ASP A 204 9.16 -15.38 -8.53
CA ASP A 204 10.37 -16.20 -8.55
C ASP A 204 10.95 -16.38 -9.95
N GLU A 205 10.09 -16.50 -10.95
CA GLU A 205 10.53 -16.55 -12.34
C GLU A 205 11.07 -15.20 -12.79
N PHE A 206 10.38 -14.11 -12.44
CA PHE A 206 10.85 -12.76 -12.75
C PHE A 206 12.19 -12.45 -12.09
N SER A 207 12.39 -12.81 -10.83
CA SER A 207 13.67 -12.60 -10.15
C SER A 207 14.81 -13.40 -10.80
N LYS A 208 14.56 -14.63 -11.25
CA LYS A 208 15.54 -15.44 -11.99
C LYS A 208 15.86 -14.85 -13.36
N ILE A 209 14.85 -14.36 -14.10
CA ILE A 209 15.03 -13.69 -15.39
C ILE A 209 15.87 -12.41 -15.20
N MET A 210 15.54 -11.59 -14.20
CA MET A 210 16.33 -10.41 -13.85
C MET A 210 17.78 -10.78 -13.52
N ALA A 211 17.97 -11.84 -12.73
CA ALA A 211 19.30 -12.26 -12.34
C ALA A 211 20.12 -12.81 -13.50
N TYR A 212 19.49 -13.48 -14.47
CA TYR A 212 20.13 -13.92 -15.70
C TYR A 212 20.67 -12.74 -16.51
N PHE A 213 19.81 -11.76 -16.83
CA PHE A 213 20.20 -10.64 -17.70
C PHE A 213 21.11 -9.60 -17.03
N TYR A 214 20.95 -9.37 -15.72
CA TYR A 214 21.66 -8.30 -15.02
C TYR A 214 22.87 -8.77 -14.22
N TYR A 215 22.79 -9.94 -13.58
CA TYR A 215 23.85 -10.46 -12.71
C TYR A 215 24.56 -11.70 -13.28
N GLY A 216 24.15 -12.21 -14.45
CA GLY A 216 24.79 -13.36 -15.08
C GLY A 216 24.50 -14.70 -14.38
N ALA A 217 23.33 -14.84 -13.74
CA ALA A 217 22.90 -16.09 -13.13
C ALA A 217 22.65 -17.19 -14.18
N GLY A 218 22.33 -18.41 -13.75
CA GLY A 218 21.95 -19.51 -14.65
C GLY A 218 20.64 -19.22 -15.41
N ARG A 219 20.55 -19.65 -16.68
CA ARG A 219 19.36 -19.47 -17.51
C ARG A 219 18.15 -20.20 -16.88
N PRO A 220 17.05 -19.50 -16.57
CA PRO A 220 15.87 -20.15 -16.01
C PRO A 220 15.15 -20.98 -17.07
N PRO A 221 14.43 -22.05 -16.67
CA PRO A 221 13.75 -22.97 -17.59
C PRO A 221 12.69 -22.26 -18.45
N CYS A 222 12.09 -21.19 -17.93
CA CYS A 222 11.09 -20.39 -18.63
C CYS A 222 11.64 -19.60 -19.83
N LEU A 223 12.97 -19.49 -19.95
CA LEU A 223 13.66 -18.86 -21.07
C LEU A 223 14.18 -19.87 -22.10
N ASN A 224 14.06 -21.19 -21.88
CA ASN A 224 14.74 -22.20 -22.72
C ASN A 224 14.27 -22.21 -24.18
N ASP A 225 13.00 -21.91 -24.44
CA ASP A 225 12.42 -21.97 -25.80
C ASP A 225 12.52 -20.64 -26.56
N ILE A 226 13.09 -19.60 -25.96
CA ILE A 226 13.06 -18.24 -26.51
C ILE A 226 14.44 -17.87 -27.05
N GLY A 227 14.50 -17.53 -28.33
CA GLY A 227 15.72 -17.04 -28.98
C GLY A 227 16.09 -15.65 -28.48
N ASP A 228 17.38 -15.43 -28.20
CA ASP A 228 17.93 -14.12 -27.83
C ASP A 228 17.75 -13.15 -29.01
N SER A 229 16.70 -12.33 -28.96
CA SER A 229 16.49 -11.23 -29.89
C SER A 229 16.90 -9.94 -29.21
N GLN A 230 18.19 -9.59 -29.33
CA GLN A 230 18.67 -8.28 -28.91
C GLN A 230 18.25 -7.22 -29.93
N GLU A 231 17.45 -6.25 -29.50
CA GLU A 231 16.99 -5.13 -30.33
C GLU A 231 17.53 -3.81 -29.75
N LEU A 232 17.80 -2.83 -30.62
CA LEU A 232 18.14 -1.47 -30.15
C LEU A 232 16.86 -0.79 -29.65
N ILE A 233 16.95 -0.04 -28.55
CA ILE A 233 15.81 0.75 -28.08
C ILE A 233 15.60 1.92 -29.04
N PRO A 234 14.39 2.09 -29.60
CA PRO A 234 14.08 3.21 -30.47
C PRO A 234 14.12 4.53 -29.70
N SER A 235 14.77 5.55 -30.26
CA SER A 235 14.69 6.92 -29.78
C SER A 235 13.32 7.51 -30.14
N VAL A 236 12.63 8.10 -29.17
CA VAL A 236 11.32 8.73 -29.39
C VAL A 236 11.54 10.23 -29.54
N HIS A 237 11.57 10.73 -30.79
CA HIS A 237 11.61 12.18 -31.01
C HIS A 237 10.30 12.81 -30.57
N LEU A 238 10.30 13.47 -29.41
CA LEU A 238 9.18 14.29 -28.97
C LEU A 238 9.05 15.50 -29.90
N PRO A 239 7.92 15.70 -30.60
CA PRO A 239 7.64 17.00 -31.19
C PRO A 239 7.48 18.00 -30.04
N MET A 240 8.37 19.01 -29.97
CA MET A 240 8.22 20.12 -29.03
C MET A 240 6.83 20.73 -29.24
N LYS A 241 5.92 20.53 -28.28
CA LYS A 241 4.62 21.18 -28.29
C LYS A 241 4.87 22.69 -28.22
N PRO A 242 4.41 23.50 -29.20
CA PRO A 242 4.53 24.95 -29.10
C PRO A 242 3.74 25.39 -27.87
N ARG A 243 4.42 26.07 -26.94
CA ARG A 243 3.75 26.77 -25.83
C ARG A 243 2.82 27.80 -26.47
N SER A 244 1.52 27.59 -26.32
CA SER A 244 0.47 28.56 -26.68
C SER A 244 0.27 29.52 -25.52
#